data_AF-A0A2W4VZ50-F1
#
_entry.id   AF-A0A2W4VZ50-F1
#
_cell.length_a   1.000
_cell.length_b   1.000
_cell.length_c   1.000
_cell.angle_alpha   90.00
_cell.angle_beta   90.00
_cell.angle_gamma   90.00
#
_symmetry.space_group_name_H-M   'P 1'
#
loop_
_entity.id
_entity.type
_entity.pdbx_description
1 polymer ?
#
loop_
_entity_poly.entity_id
_entity_poly.type
_entity_poly.pdbx_seq_one_letter_code
_entity_poly.pdbx_strand_id
1 'polypeptide(L)'
;MAPRKKSITPKYFGQGGVSDKIPRIAYTANALRFQSEEDLEIYIENHFDELFPDLELLQRQFRLKTNRYDLLCRHKHTHQAVILELKNEEDRSII
;
A
#
# COMPACT_ATOMS: atom_id res chain seq x y z
N MET A 1 30.63 -1.89 31.45
CA MET A 1 29.96 -0.88 30.59
C MET A 1 29.86 -1.48 29.18
N ALA A 2 28.65 -1.81 28.72
CA ALA A 2 28.43 -2.36 27.38
C ALA A 2 28.34 -1.22 26.33
N PRO A 3 28.86 -1.39 25.10
CA PRO A 3 28.80 -0.34 24.10
C PRO A 3 27.38 -0.20 23.55
N ARG A 4 26.86 1.03 23.50
CA ARG A 4 25.58 1.37 22.87
C ARG A 4 25.66 1.06 21.37
N LYS A 5 24.80 0.16 20.89
CA LYS A 5 24.56 -0.06 19.46
C LYS A 5 24.09 1.26 18.85
N LYS A 6 24.83 1.78 17.87
CA LYS A 6 24.44 2.96 17.09
C LYS A 6 23.21 2.59 16.26
N SER A 7 22.08 3.25 16.49
CA SER A 7 20.91 3.12 15.62
C SER A 7 21.24 3.74 14.26
N ILE A 8 21.06 2.97 13.20
CA ILE A 8 21.19 3.46 11.83
C ILE A 8 19.85 4.11 11.50
N THR A 9 19.80 5.44 11.57
CA THR A 9 18.64 6.20 11.07
C THR A 9 18.70 6.21 9.54
N PRO A 10 17.66 5.73 8.82
CA PRO A 10 17.63 5.85 7.37
C PRO A 10 17.54 7.34 6.99
N LYS A 11 18.42 7.78 6.08
CA LYS A 11 18.39 9.13 5.51
C LYS A 11 17.41 9.15 4.34
N TYR A 12 16.40 10.02 4.42
CA TYR A 12 15.43 10.25 3.35
C TYR A 12 15.98 11.26 2.34
N PHE A 13 15.88 10.93 1.05
CA PHE A 13 16.05 11.86 -0.06
C PHE A 13 14.72 11.94 -0.80
N GLY A 14 14.16 13.14 -0.93
CA GLY A 14 12.96 13.41 -1.73
C GLY A 14 12.46 14.84 -1.57
N GLN A 15 12.63 15.65 -2.63
CA GLN A 15 12.02 16.97 -2.81
C GLN A 15 10.69 16.83 -3.55
N GLY A 16 9.71 17.67 -3.20
CA GLY A 16 8.55 18.00 -4.04
C GLY A 16 7.25 17.46 -3.45
N GLY A 17 6.33 18.36 -3.12
CA GLY A 17 5.13 18.04 -2.34
C GLY A 17 3.95 17.56 -3.17
N VAL A 18 3.39 16.42 -2.77
CA VAL A 18 1.98 16.02 -2.90
C VAL A 18 1.66 15.15 -1.68
N SER A 19 1.49 15.73 -0.48
CA SER A 19 1.24 15.00 0.78
C SER A 19 1.90 13.61 0.80
N ASP A 20 3.22 13.59 0.59
CA ASP A 20 4.00 12.37 0.32
C ASP A 20 4.08 11.53 1.60
N LYS A 21 2.99 10.86 1.94
CA LYS A 21 3.06 9.75 2.87
C LYS A 21 3.81 8.65 2.13
N ILE A 22 5.13 8.63 2.33
CA ILE A 22 5.98 7.54 1.84
C ILE A 22 5.60 6.30 2.65
N PRO A 23 5.16 5.21 2.01
CA PRO A 23 4.77 4.01 2.73
C PRO A 23 5.98 3.47 3.50
N ARG A 24 5.77 3.13 4.78
CA ARG A 24 6.83 2.56 5.61
C ARG A 24 7.01 1.09 5.27
N ILE A 25 7.93 0.84 4.36
CA ILE A 25 8.27 -0.51 3.89
C ILE A 25 9.45 -1.04 4.69
N ALA A 26 9.28 -2.21 5.31
CA ALA A 26 10.38 -3.01 5.84
C ALA A 26 10.83 -4.03 4.78
N TYR A 27 12.05 -3.88 4.30
CA TYR A 27 12.67 -4.86 3.42
C TYR A 27 13.31 -5.96 4.27
N THR A 28 12.76 -7.17 4.21
CA THR A 28 13.39 -8.36 4.78
C THR A 28 14.12 -9.11 3.67
N ALA A 29 15.03 -10.03 4.04
CA ALA A 29 15.87 -10.76 3.08
C ALA A 29 15.09 -11.46 1.95
N ASN A 30 13.79 -11.74 2.14
CA ASN A 30 12.95 -12.46 1.16
C ASN A 30 11.56 -11.81 0.90
N ALA A 31 11.20 -10.65 1.49
CA ALA A 31 9.87 -10.07 1.30
C ALA A 31 9.77 -8.57 1.62
N LEU A 32 8.91 -7.87 0.88
CA LEU A 32 8.34 -6.57 1.28
C LEU A 32 7.34 -6.80 2.42
N ARG A 33 7.55 -6.13 3.54
CA ARG A 33 6.57 -6.06 4.63
C ARG A 33 6.12 -4.62 4.80
N PHE A 34 4.80 -4.44 4.90
CA PHE A 34 4.17 -3.15 5.18
C PHE A 34 3.91 -3.03 6.68
N GLN A 35 4.17 -1.87 7.27
CA GLN A 35 3.97 -1.65 8.70
C GLN A 35 2.49 -1.43 9.06
N SER A 36 1.64 -1.16 8.08
CA SER A 36 0.19 -1.00 8.24
C SER A 36 -0.55 -1.31 6.95
N GLU A 37 -1.87 -1.50 7.05
CA GLU A 37 -2.78 -1.58 5.89
C GLU A 37 -2.77 -0.28 5.07
N GLU A 38 -2.66 0.87 5.74
CA GLU A 38 -2.53 2.19 5.08
C GLU A 38 -1.26 2.26 4.23
N ASP A 39 -0.13 1.74 4.72
CA ASP A 39 1.12 1.70 3.94
C ASP A 39 1.01 0.79 2.71
N LEU A 40 0.27 -0.32 2.81
CA LEU A 40 -0.01 -1.21 1.67
C LEU A 40 -0.89 -0.50 0.63
N GLU A 41 -1.96 0.16 1.06
CA GLU A 41 -2.84 0.93 0.16
C GLU A 41 -2.07 2.04 -0.56
N ILE A 42 -1.24 2.80 0.15
CA ILE A 42 -0.42 3.88 -0.42
C ILE A 42 0.56 3.31 -1.45
N TYR A 43 1.23 2.19 -1.12
CA TYR A 43 2.15 1.56 -2.06
C TYR A 43 1.43 1.11 -3.34
N ILE A 44 0.28 0.47 -3.20
CA ILE A 44 -0.52 0.02 -4.34
C ILE A 44 -0.98 1.22 -5.17
N GLU A 45 -1.40 2.31 -4.55
CA GLU A 45 -1.79 3.54 -5.27
C GLU A 45 -0.62 4.12 -6.07
N ASN A 46 0.56 4.24 -5.46
CA ASN A 46 1.75 4.78 -6.12
C ASN A 46 2.26 3.92 -7.29
N HIS A 47 1.97 2.62 -7.27
CA HIS A 47 2.39 1.65 -8.29
C HIS A 47 1.20 1.03 -9.04
N PHE A 48 0.03 1.68 -9.03
CA PHE A 48 -1.22 1.04 -9.44
C PHE A 48 -1.20 0.59 -10.90
N ASP A 49 -0.74 1.47 -11.80
CA ASP A 49 -0.64 1.19 -13.23
C ASP A 49 0.36 0.07 -13.55
N GLU A 50 1.38 -0.12 -12.71
CA GLU A 50 2.38 -1.21 -12.87
C GLU A 50 1.80 -2.55 -12.40
N LEU A 51 1.08 -2.55 -11.28
CA LEU A 51 0.48 -3.74 -10.67
C LEU A 51 -0.77 -4.22 -11.43
N PHE A 52 -1.57 -3.28 -11.93
CA PHE A 52 -2.85 -3.53 -12.57
C PHE A 52 -2.98 -2.75 -13.88
N PRO A 53 -2.21 -3.10 -14.93
CA PRO A 53 -2.12 -2.31 -16.15
C PRO A 53 -3.46 -2.10 -16.87
N ASP A 54 -4.37 -3.06 -16.77
CA ASP A 54 -5.68 -3.03 -17.42
C ASP A 54 -6.77 -2.33 -16.60
N LEU A 55 -6.46 -1.91 -15.37
CA LEU A 55 -7.38 -1.26 -14.44
C LEU A 55 -7.03 0.20 -14.25
N GLU A 56 -8.05 1.01 -14.00
CA GLU A 56 -7.95 2.39 -13.55
C GLU A 56 -8.50 2.47 -12.13
N LEU A 57 -7.71 2.98 -11.20
CA LEU A 57 -8.14 3.23 -9.83
C LEU A 57 -9.10 4.43 -9.80
N LEU A 58 -10.31 4.23 -9.25
CA LEU A 58 -11.32 5.28 -9.13
C LEU A 58 -11.35 5.90 -7.74
N GLN A 59 -11.26 5.05 -6.71
CA GLN A 59 -11.39 5.52 -5.32
C GLN A 59 -10.79 4.52 -4.31
N ARG A 60 -10.11 5.04 -3.30
CA ARG A 60 -9.70 4.28 -2.09
C ARG A 60 -10.78 4.33 -1.01
N GLN A 61 -10.83 3.28 -0.19
CA GLN A 61 -11.73 3.13 0.95
C GLN A 61 -13.19 3.42 0.58
N PHE A 62 -13.61 2.88 -0.55
CA PHE A 62 -14.94 3.07 -1.12
C PHE A 62 -16.00 2.50 -0.17
N ARG A 63 -17.04 3.29 0.11
CA ARG A 63 -18.16 2.87 0.95
C ARG A 63 -19.42 2.69 0.12
N LEU A 64 -20.00 1.50 0.21
CA LEU A 64 -21.32 1.22 -0.36
C LEU A 64 -22.23 0.67 0.74
N LYS A 65 -23.28 1.42 1.06
CA LYS A 65 -24.18 1.14 2.18
C LYS A 65 -23.39 1.01 3.49
N THR A 66 -23.44 -0.17 4.13
CA THR A 66 -22.78 -0.48 5.40
C THR A 66 -21.37 -1.05 5.23
N ASN A 67 -20.94 -1.34 4.00
CA ASN A 67 -19.66 -2.00 3.74
C ASN A 67 -18.61 -1.00 3.28
N ARG A 68 -17.37 -1.19 3.75
CA ARG A 68 -16.17 -0.52 3.24
C ARG A 68 -15.41 -1.54 2.39
N TYR A 69 -14.93 -1.09 1.25
CA TYR A 69 -14.05 -1.83 0.35
C TYR A 69 -12.77 -1.04 0.15
N ASP A 70 -11.66 -1.73 -0.05
CA ASP A 70 -10.36 -1.07 -0.03
C ASP A 70 -10.12 -0.25 -1.29
N LEU A 71 -10.34 -0.82 -2.47
CA LEU A 71 -10.18 -0.11 -3.75
C LEU A 71 -11.37 -0.36 -4.69
N LEU A 72 -11.92 0.74 -5.21
CA LEU A 72 -12.83 0.72 -6.34
C LEU A 72 -12.06 1.08 -7.61
N CYS A 73 -12.14 0.21 -8.61
CA CYS A 73 -11.46 0.34 -9.88
C CYS A 73 -12.45 0.13 -11.04
N ARG A 74 -11.98 0.36 -12.26
CA ARG A 74 -12.67 -0.10 -13.48
C ARG A 74 -11.68 -0.65 -14.49
N HIS A 75 -12.14 -1.57 -15.33
CA HIS A 75 -11.40 -1.94 -16.53
C HIS A 75 -11.33 -0.76 -17.50
N LYS A 76 -10.12 -0.48 -18.03
CA LYS A 76 -9.88 0.61 -18.97
C LYS A 76 -10.70 0.48 -20.26
N HIS A 77 -10.90 -0.75 -20.75
CA HIS A 77 -11.58 -1.01 -22.03
C HIS A 77 -13.09 -1.21 -21.91
N THR A 78 -13.54 -2.00 -20.93
CA THR A 78 -14.96 -2.37 -20.80
C THR A 78 -15.73 -1.45 -19.87
N HIS A 79 -15.03 -0.60 -19.11
CA HIS A 79 -15.57 0.21 -18.02
C HIS A 79 -16.32 -0.59 -16.95
N GLN A 80 -16.12 -1.91 -16.91
CA GLN A 80 -16.70 -2.76 -15.88
C GLN A 80 -16.07 -2.41 -14.53
N ALA A 81 -16.90 -2.17 -13.52
CA ALA A 81 -16.46 -1.90 -12.15
C ALA A 81 -15.81 -3.15 -11.53
N VAL A 82 -14.71 -2.94 -10.83
CA VAL A 82 -13.92 -3.97 -10.14
C VAL A 82 -13.69 -3.49 -8.71
N ILE A 83 -13.91 -4.37 -7.74
CA ILE A 83 -13.56 -4.13 -6.34
C ILE A 83 -12.34 -4.98 -6.01
N LEU A 84 -11.30 -4.35 -5.46
CA LEU A 84 -10.14 -5.06 -4.93
C LEU A 84 -10.14 -4.95 -3.41
N GLU A 85 -10.10 -6.10 -2.74
CA GLU A 85 -9.95 -6.23 -1.30
C GLU A 85 -8.50 -6.62 -1.00
N LEU A 86 -7.84 -5.85 -0.16
CA LEU A 86 -6.45 -6.03 0.21
C LEU A 86 -6.35 -6.94 1.44
N LYS A 87 -5.31 -7.76 1.49
CA LYS A 87 -5.02 -8.65 2.62
C LYS A 87 -3.53 -8.59 2.93
N ASN A 88 -3.19 -8.22 4.16
CA ASN A 88 -1.84 -8.35 4.68
C ASN A 88 -1.67 -9.71 5.40
N GLU A 89 -0.45 -10.03 5.87
CA GLU A 89 -0.19 -11.29 6.59
C GLU A 89 -0.94 -11.38 7.93
N GLU A 90 -1.20 -10.24 8.59
CA GLU A 90 -1.95 -10.19 9.86
C GLU A 90 -3.42 -10.64 9.65
N ASP A 91 -4.02 -10.26 8.53
CA ASP A 91 -5.38 -10.65 8.14
C ASP A 91 -5.52 -12.15 7.83
N ARG A 92 -4.41 -12.86 7.56
CA ARG A 92 -4.43 -14.29 7.22
C ARG A 92 -4.48 -15.21 8.43
N SER A 93 -4.46 -14.69 9.67
CA SER A 93 -4.33 -15.52 10.89
C SER A 93 -3.13 -16.47 10.86
N ILE A 94 -2.07 -16.13 10.12
CA ILE A 94 -0.84 -16.92 10.07
C ILE A 94 0.08 -16.40 11.18
N ILE A 95 -0.12 -16.95 12.38
CA ILE A 95 0.89 -17.02 13.43
C ILE A 95 1.48 -18.43 13.39
#